data_AF-A0A3C1HE26-F1
#
_entry.id   AF-A0A3C1HE26-F1
#
_cell.length_a   1.000
_cell.length_b   1.000
_cell.length_c   1.000
_cell.angle_alpha   90.00
_cell.angle_beta   90.00
_cell.angle_gamma   90.00
#
_symmetry.space_group_name_H-M   'P 1'
#
loop_
_entity.id
_entity.type
_entity.pdbx_description
1 polymer ?
#
loop_
_entity_poly.entity_id
_entity_poly.type
_entity_poly.pdbx_seq_one_letter_code
_entity_poly.pdbx_strand_id
1 'polypeptide(L)'
;PDTGVNHPYLMVINTDGSLRWAASATSDFPTLNSDRIDAGIAADGRVVVVYADSSLAGVGLVQARLFNADGSTHGEPFIVSETEAPGLATFAARNPRVAWRDNQIAVIWESSNAPGSAVRSVALRVLSLPSSGTSTSNLKAALAGGKLVLTWDGSGTLESAAELAGPWTSVTGATSPANITPDGAHRFFRVK
;
A
#
# COMPACT_ATOMS: atom_id res chain seq x y z
N PRO A 1 19.94 -7.42 -17.46
CA PRO A 1 19.70 -8.40 -16.37
C PRO A 1 21.05 -9.05 -15.99
N ASP A 2 21.50 -8.82 -14.76
CA ASP A 2 22.66 -9.53 -14.25
C ASP A 2 22.34 -11.04 -14.25
N THR A 3 23.18 -11.80 -14.94
CA THR A 3 22.99 -13.25 -15.08
C THR A 3 23.61 -13.93 -13.86
N GLY A 4 22.82 -14.74 -13.14
CA GLY A 4 23.31 -15.55 -12.02
C GLY A 4 22.82 -15.16 -10.62
N VAL A 5 21.91 -14.19 -10.50
CA VAL A 5 21.32 -13.78 -9.21
C VAL A 5 19.78 -13.86 -9.29
N ASN A 6 19.15 -14.37 -8.23
CA ASN A 6 17.69 -14.36 -8.13
C ASN A 6 17.21 -12.96 -7.74
N HIS A 7 16.20 -12.45 -8.45
CA HIS A 7 15.55 -11.18 -8.16
C HIS A 7 14.04 -11.38 -8.06
N PRO A 8 13.33 -10.69 -7.14
CA PRO A 8 11.88 -10.79 -7.05
C PRO A 8 11.26 -10.06 -8.24
N TYR A 9 10.58 -10.81 -9.09
CA TYR A 9 9.84 -10.28 -10.23
C TYR A 9 8.36 -10.51 -10.02
N LEU A 10 7.54 -9.48 -10.18
CA LEU A 10 6.09 -9.58 -10.04
C LEU A 10 5.38 -9.24 -11.34
N MET A 11 4.22 -9.88 -11.52
CA MET A 11 3.27 -9.62 -12.58
C MET A 11 1.89 -9.41 -11.96
N VAL A 12 1.21 -8.34 -12.36
CA VAL A 12 -0.20 -8.13 -12.04
C VAL A 12 -1.01 -8.42 -13.28
N ILE A 13 -1.99 -9.31 -13.13
CA ILE A 13 -2.81 -9.82 -14.22
C ILE A 13 -4.25 -9.41 -13.94
N ASN A 14 -4.93 -8.89 -14.96
CA ASN A 14 -6.35 -8.56 -14.88
C ASN A 14 -7.21 -9.83 -14.76
N THR A 15 -8.48 -9.66 -14.39
CA THR A 15 -9.44 -10.78 -14.26
C THR A 15 -9.64 -11.55 -15.57
N ASP A 16 -9.45 -10.88 -16.72
CA ASP A 16 -9.53 -11.49 -18.05
C ASP A 16 -8.25 -12.25 -18.45
N GLY A 17 -7.23 -12.29 -17.58
CA GLY A 17 -5.95 -12.94 -17.85
C GLY A 17 -4.94 -12.06 -18.60
N SER A 18 -5.30 -10.83 -18.99
CA SER A 18 -4.36 -9.91 -19.63
C SER A 18 -3.33 -9.35 -18.63
N LEU A 19 -2.09 -9.16 -19.07
CA LEU A 19 -1.07 -8.52 -18.24
C LEU A 19 -1.45 -7.05 -18.01
N ARG A 20 -1.56 -6.64 -16.74
CA ARG A 20 -1.72 -5.23 -16.37
C ARG A 20 -0.39 -4.51 -16.37
N TRP A 21 0.59 -5.06 -15.65
CA TRP A 21 1.97 -4.59 -15.61
C TRP A 21 2.88 -5.65 -14.99
N ALA A 22 4.19 -5.49 -15.18
CA ALA A 22 5.22 -6.31 -14.56
C ALA A 22 6.40 -5.44 -14.15
N ALA A 23 7.03 -5.77 -13.02
CA ALA A 23 8.16 -5.01 -12.49
C ALA A 23 9.11 -5.90 -11.68
N SER A 24 10.37 -5.48 -11.58
CA SER A 24 11.29 -6.03 -10.58
C SER A 24 11.05 -5.30 -9.25
N ALA A 25 10.94 -6.04 -8.15
CA ALA A 25 10.88 -5.47 -6.81
C ALA A 25 12.20 -4.79 -6.41
N THR A 26 13.29 -5.06 -7.12
CA THR A 26 14.64 -4.63 -6.75
C THR A 26 15.34 -3.94 -7.92
N SER A 27 14.58 -3.26 -8.79
CA SER A 27 15.12 -2.58 -9.99
C SER A 27 16.17 -1.50 -9.69
N ASP A 28 16.15 -0.94 -8.49
CA ASP A 28 16.99 0.15 -7.99
C ASP A 28 17.63 -0.20 -6.65
N PHE A 29 17.65 -1.49 -6.28
CA PHE A 29 18.15 -1.94 -5.00
C PHE A 29 19.15 -3.08 -5.15
N PRO A 30 20.32 -3.01 -4.49
CA PRO A 30 21.30 -4.09 -4.58
C PRO A 30 20.70 -5.39 -4.05
N THR A 31 20.83 -6.44 -4.85
CA THR A 31 20.35 -7.80 -4.53
C THR A 31 21.50 -8.77 -4.71
N LEU A 32 21.61 -9.73 -3.80
CA LEU A 32 22.65 -10.75 -3.86
C LEU A 32 22.11 -12.14 -4.18
N ASN A 33 20.91 -12.48 -3.69
CA ASN A 33 20.21 -13.72 -4.00
C ASN A 33 18.84 -13.69 -3.29
N SER A 34 17.83 -13.12 -3.92
CA SER A 34 16.50 -13.09 -3.32
C SER A 34 15.87 -14.47 -3.33
N ASP A 35 15.27 -14.87 -2.22
CA ASP A 35 14.58 -16.15 -2.06
C ASP A 35 13.23 -15.94 -1.37
N ARG A 36 12.34 -16.91 -1.56
CA ARG A 36 11.01 -17.03 -0.99
C ARG A 36 10.21 -15.72 -0.97
N ILE A 37 9.38 -15.57 -2.00
CA ILE A 37 8.60 -14.36 -2.27
C ILE A 37 7.13 -14.60 -1.90
N ASP A 38 6.46 -13.58 -1.38
CA ASP A 38 5.01 -13.52 -1.25
C ASP A 38 4.53 -12.11 -1.62
N ALA A 39 3.25 -11.96 -1.97
CA ALA A 39 2.69 -10.67 -2.37
C ALA A 39 1.25 -10.50 -1.90
N GLY A 40 0.87 -9.24 -1.66
CA GLY A 40 -0.51 -8.86 -1.35
C GLY A 40 -0.94 -7.69 -2.22
N ILE A 41 -2.17 -7.72 -2.71
CA ILE A 41 -2.78 -6.64 -3.49
C ILE A 41 -3.98 -6.06 -2.71
N ALA A 42 -4.03 -4.74 -2.60
CA ALA A 42 -5.12 -4.02 -1.98
C ALA A 42 -6.25 -3.75 -2.98
N ALA A 43 -7.44 -3.43 -2.48
CA ALA A 43 -8.60 -3.11 -3.32
C ALA A 43 -8.39 -1.87 -4.21
N ASP A 44 -7.52 -0.94 -3.80
CA ASP A 44 -7.10 0.23 -4.58
C ASP A 44 -6.07 -0.11 -5.68
N GLY A 45 -5.65 -1.37 -5.78
CA GLY A 45 -4.71 -1.88 -6.78
C GLY A 45 -3.24 -1.77 -6.40
N ARG A 46 -2.89 -1.17 -5.24
CA ARG A 46 -1.51 -1.21 -4.73
C ARG A 46 -1.07 -2.63 -4.43
N VAL A 47 0.23 -2.88 -4.62
CA VAL A 47 0.83 -4.21 -4.39
C VAL A 47 2.01 -4.08 -3.47
N VAL A 48 2.06 -4.90 -2.42
CA VAL A 48 3.29 -5.16 -1.65
C VAL A 48 3.88 -6.47 -2.10
N VAL A 49 5.19 -6.51 -2.25
CA VAL A 49 5.97 -7.74 -2.39
C VAL A 49 6.89 -7.86 -1.21
N VAL A 50 6.92 -9.03 -0.58
CA VAL A 50 7.86 -9.38 0.50
C VAL A 50 8.78 -10.49 0.03
N TYR A 51 10.04 -10.41 0.41
CA TYR A 51 11.08 -11.33 -0.03
C TYR A 51 12.19 -11.41 1.02
N ALA A 52 12.96 -12.51 1.01
CA ALA A 52 14.18 -12.62 1.78
C ALA A 52 15.39 -12.33 0.90
N ASP A 53 16.32 -11.48 1.35
CA ASP A 53 17.60 -11.23 0.66
C ASP A 53 18.72 -10.99 1.68
N SER A 54 19.97 -11.25 1.30
CA SER A 54 21.15 -11.08 2.16
C SER A 54 22.05 -9.90 1.78
N SER A 55 21.64 -9.04 0.83
CA SER A 55 22.47 -7.98 0.24
C SER A 55 22.93 -6.90 1.21
N LEU A 56 22.13 -6.61 2.23
CA LEU A 56 22.41 -5.49 3.14
C LEU A 56 23.25 -5.86 4.36
N ALA A 57 23.16 -7.10 4.83
CA ALA A 57 23.74 -7.51 6.12
C ALA A 57 24.58 -8.79 6.05
N GLY A 58 24.72 -9.42 4.89
CA GLY A 58 25.39 -10.74 4.76
C GLY A 58 24.63 -11.90 5.41
N VAL A 59 23.52 -11.61 6.08
CA VAL A 59 22.53 -12.55 6.60
C VAL A 59 21.20 -12.30 5.90
N GLY A 60 20.38 -13.34 5.74
CA GLY A 60 19.05 -13.18 5.15
C GLY A 60 18.18 -12.25 6.01
N LEU A 61 17.61 -11.23 5.39
CA LEU A 61 16.65 -10.30 5.98
C LEU A 61 15.35 -10.35 5.19
N VAL A 62 14.23 -10.18 5.89
CA VAL A 62 12.96 -9.95 5.21
C VAL A 62 12.88 -8.49 4.83
N GLN A 63 12.67 -8.25 3.55
CA GLN A 63 12.49 -6.95 2.93
C GLN A 63 11.12 -6.89 2.26
N ALA A 64 10.67 -5.68 1.99
CA ALA A 64 9.43 -5.45 1.29
C ALA A 64 9.55 -4.25 0.35
N ARG A 65 8.74 -4.27 -0.70
CA ARG A 65 8.54 -3.11 -1.57
C ARG A 65 7.07 -2.88 -1.86
N LEU A 66 6.70 -1.61 -1.89
CA LEU A 66 5.37 -1.16 -2.26
C LEU A 66 5.32 -0.60 -3.68
N PHE A 67 4.26 -0.92 -4.40
CA PHE A 67 3.93 -0.44 -5.73
C PHE A 67 2.57 0.25 -5.74
N ASN A 68 2.45 1.30 -6.55
CA ASN A 68 1.19 1.90 -6.94
C ASN A 68 0.40 0.97 -7.89
N ALA A 69 -0.87 1.27 -8.12
CA ALA A 69 -1.74 0.47 -8.97
C ALA A 69 -1.28 0.40 -10.45
N ASP A 70 -0.51 1.39 -10.90
CA ASP A 70 0.08 1.47 -12.24
C ASP A 70 1.42 0.73 -12.38
N GLY A 71 1.95 0.14 -11.30
CA GLY A 71 3.23 -0.55 -11.28
C GLY A 71 4.43 0.37 -11.03
N SER A 72 4.22 1.68 -10.84
CA SER A 72 5.27 2.57 -10.34
C SER A 72 5.61 2.27 -8.89
N THR A 73 6.86 2.48 -8.51
CA THR A 73 7.36 2.20 -7.17
C THR A 73 6.87 3.27 -6.19
N HIS A 74 6.34 2.83 -5.05
CA HIS A 74 5.89 3.73 -3.98
C HIS A 74 6.97 3.78 -2.89
N GLY A 75 8.02 4.54 -3.17
CA GLY A 75 9.21 4.63 -2.33
C GLY A 75 10.22 3.50 -2.58
N GLU A 76 11.26 3.50 -1.74
CA GLU A 76 12.34 2.53 -1.74
C GLU A 76 11.93 1.22 -1.06
N PRO A 77 12.61 0.10 -1.34
CA PRO A 77 12.53 -1.08 -0.49
C PRO A 77 12.84 -0.75 0.97
N PHE A 78 12.15 -1.42 1.88
CA PHE A 78 12.34 -1.27 3.32
C PHE A 78 12.53 -2.63 3.98
N ILE A 79 13.28 -2.66 5.07
CA ILE A 79 13.54 -3.90 5.82
C ILE A 79 12.40 -4.11 6.82
N VAL A 80 11.88 -5.34 6.87
CA VAL A 80 10.83 -5.75 7.79
C VAL A 80 11.43 -6.30 9.09
N SER A 81 12.52 -7.08 9.01
CA SER A 81 13.09 -7.87 10.11
C SER A 81 14.34 -7.28 10.78
N GLU A 82 14.50 -5.95 10.84
CA GLU A 82 15.76 -5.28 11.27
C GLU A 82 16.23 -5.68 12.69
N THR A 83 15.43 -5.37 13.71
CA THR A 83 15.80 -5.56 15.11
C THR A 83 14.56 -5.95 15.93
N GLU A 84 14.42 -7.23 16.24
CA GLU A 84 13.28 -7.77 17.02
C GLU A 84 13.57 -7.78 18.53
N ALA A 85 14.86 -7.82 18.90
CA ALA A 85 15.35 -7.69 20.26
C ALA A 85 16.10 -6.37 20.41
N PRO A 86 16.05 -5.66 21.56
CA PRO A 86 16.75 -4.38 21.76
C PRO A 86 18.29 -4.44 21.70
N GLY A 87 18.89 -5.56 21.30
CA GLY A 87 20.33 -5.72 21.10
C GLY A 87 20.80 -5.27 19.72
N LEU A 88 22.11 -5.08 19.57
CA LEU A 88 22.75 -4.64 18.32
C LEU A 88 22.97 -5.76 17.29
N ALA A 89 22.56 -6.99 17.58
CA ALA A 89 22.81 -8.13 16.71
C ALA A 89 21.64 -8.36 15.75
N THR A 90 21.93 -8.41 14.45
CA THR A 90 20.99 -8.77 13.39
C THR A 90 21.23 -10.23 13.00
N PHE A 91 20.21 -11.08 13.16
CA PHE A 91 20.27 -12.51 12.80
C PHE A 91 19.35 -12.83 11.61
N ALA A 92 19.55 -14.01 11.03
CA ALA A 92 18.86 -14.42 9.80
C ALA A 92 17.34 -14.56 9.97
N ALA A 93 16.61 -13.87 9.09
CA ALA A 93 15.18 -13.98 8.86
C ALA A 93 14.89 -14.64 7.49
N ARG A 94 13.80 -15.41 7.37
CA ARG A 94 13.38 -16.00 6.09
C ARG A 94 11.91 -16.42 6.06
N ASN A 95 11.49 -16.98 4.93
CA ASN A 95 10.14 -17.51 4.72
C ASN A 95 9.03 -16.49 5.00
N PRO A 96 9.11 -15.27 4.42
CA PRO A 96 8.10 -14.27 4.67
C PRO A 96 6.76 -14.67 4.04
N ARG A 97 5.67 -14.24 4.70
CA ARG A 97 4.32 -14.23 4.16
C ARG A 97 3.69 -12.89 4.46
N VAL A 98 2.80 -12.42 3.58
CA VAL A 98 2.14 -11.13 3.76
C VAL A 98 0.64 -11.24 3.60
N ALA A 99 -0.08 -10.57 4.49
CA ALA A 99 -1.49 -10.27 4.32
C ALA A 99 -1.68 -8.75 4.31
N TRP A 100 -2.61 -8.28 3.48
CA TRP A 100 -2.96 -6.87 3.38
C TRP A 100 -4.40 -6.66 3.83
N ARG A 101 -4.64 -5.67 4.68
CA ARG A 101 -5.99 -5.15 4.96
C ARG A 101 -5.97 -3.64 5.14
N ASP A 102 -6.92 -2.96 4.50
CA ASP A 102 -7.05 -1.51 4.52
C ASP A 102 -5.76 -0.81 4.08
N ASN A 103 -5.11 -0.04 4.95
CA ASN A 103 -3.81 0.60 4.67
C ASN A 103 -2.69 0.02 5.54
N GLN A 104 -2.84 -1.24 5.93
CA GLN A 104 -1.89 -1.98 6.76
C GLN A 104 -1.51 -3.32 6.11
N ILE A 105 -0.26 -3.70 6.33
CA ILE A 105 0.24 -5.03 6.01
C ILE A 105 0.64 -5.73 7.30
N ALA A 106 0.34 -7.02 7.37
CA ALA A 106 0.86 -7.93 8.37
C ALA A 106 1.84 -8.88 7.67
N VAL A 107 3.11 -8.82 8.05
CA VAL A 107 4.17 -9.68 7.51
C VAL A 107 4.62 -10.62 8.61
N ILE A 108 4.57 -11.92 8.35
CA ILE A 108 5.14 -12.95 9.24
C ILE A 108 6.39 -13.54 8.62
N TRP A 109 7.34 -13.99 9.44
CA TRP A 109 8.55 -14.66 8.98
C TRP A 109 9.15 -15.55 10.06
N GLU A 110 10.09 -16.41 9.67
CA GLU A 110 10.94 -17.16 10.58
C GLU A 110 12.15 -16.32 10.99
N SER A 111 12.33 -16.10 12.29
CA SER A 111 13.39 -15.28 12.87
C SER A 111 14.31 -16.09 13.77
N SER A 112 15.61 -15.81 13.67
CA SER A 112 16.64 -16.21 14.64
C SER A 112 17.04 -15.08 15.59
N ASN A 113 16.29 -13.98 15.62
CA ASN A 113 16.55 -12.79 16.44
C ASN A 113 15.57 -12.64 17.62
N ALA A 114 14.91 -13.72 18.03
CA ALA A 114 13.95 -13.69 19.14
C ALA A 114 14.68 -13.55 20.50
N PRO A 115 14.29 -12.59 21.36
CA PRO A 115 14.91 -12.42 22.68
C PRO A 115 14.88 -13.71 23.51
N GLY A 116 16.02 -14.14 24.03
CA GLY A 116 16.11 -15.30 24.92
C GLY A 116 15.90 -16.66 24.26
N SER A 117 15.82 -16.74 22.93
CA SER A 117 15.72 -18.00 22.18
C SER A 117 16.88 -18.14 21.18
N ALA A 118 17.63 -19.23 21.31
CA ALA A 118 18.58 -19.68 20.28
C ALA A 118 17.88 -20.44 19.14
N VAL A 119 16.59 -20.75 19.30
CA VAL A 119 15.79 -21.48 18.31
C VAL A 119 15.01 -20.48 17.47
N ARG A 120 14.87 -20.86 16.21
CA ARG A 120 14.06 -20.13 15.25
C ARG A 120 12.59 -20.08 15.66
N SER A 121 12.03 -18.88 15.63
CA SER A 121 10.65 -18.58 16.03
C SER A 121 9.91 -17.86 14.91
N VAL A 122 8.58 -17.81 14.98
CA VAL A 122 7.79 -16.99 14.06
C VAL A 122 7.67 -15.57 14.64
N ALA A 123 8.05 -14.58 13.84
CA ALA A 123 7.87 -13.16 14.14
C ALA A 123 6.80 -12.56 13.24
N LEU A 124 6.22 -11.44 13.67
CA LEU A 124 5.18 -10.69 12.98
C LEU A 124 5.47 -9.19 13.09
N ARG A 125 5.28 -8.46 12.00
CA ARG A 125 5.21 -6.99 12.00
C ARG A 125 3.93 -6.55 11.33
N VAL A 126 3.24 -5.61 11.96
CA VAL A 126 2.16 -4.86 11.34
C VAL A 126 2.70 -3.49 10.99
N LEU A 127 2.64 -3.11 9.72
CA LEU A 127 3.10 -1.81 9.24
C LEU A 127 1.92 -1.05 8.62
N SER A 128 1.80 0.22 8.98
CA SER A 128 0.95 1.16 8.25
C SER A 128 1.73 1.68 7.04
N LEU A 129 1.10 1.68 5.87
CA LEU A 129 1.73 2.11 4.63
C LEU A 129 1.39 3.56 4.30
N PRO A 130 2.25 4.29 3.58
CA PRO A 130 1.87 5.57 3.01
C PRO A 130 0.69 5.38 2.03
N SER A 131 -0.35 6.19 2.16
CA SER A 131 -1.51 6.17 1.26
C SER A 131 -1.11 6.73 -0.12
N SER A 132 -1.49 6.05 -1.20
CA SER A 132 -1.27 6.52 -2.59
C SER A 132 -2.22 7.64 -3.00
N GLY A 133 -2.38 8.70 -2.21
CA GLY A 133 -3.12 9.92 -2.61
C GLY A 133 -4.58 9.73 -3.08
N THR A 134 -5.11 8.52 -3.07
CA THR A 134 -6.43 8.11 -3.51
C THR A 134 -6.97 7.19 -2.44
N SER A 135 -7.01 7.72 -1.21
CA SER A 135 -8.04 7.31 -0.28
C SER A 135 -9.33 7.29 -1.07
N THR A 136 -10.06 6.19 -1.09
CA THR A 136 -11.49 6.24 -1.41
C THR A 136 -12.05 7.38 -0.57
N SER A 137 -12.33 8.53 -1.19
CA SER A 137 -12.75 9.71 -0.45
C SER A 137 -14.09 9.36 0.17
N ASN A 138 -14.07 9.09 1.47
CA ASN A 138 -15.29 8.84 2.23
C ASN A 138 -16.04 10.17 2.31
N LEU A 139 -16.94 10.40 1.35
CA LEU A 139 -17.83 11.54 1.37
C LEU A 139 -18.87 11.31 2.47
N LYS A 140 -18.85 12.16 3.47
CA LYS A 140 -19.82 12.21 4.57
C LYS A 140 -20.71 13.43 4.38
N ALA A 141 -21.98 13.28 4.72
CA ALA A 141 -22.97 14.34 4.63
C ALA A 141 -23.62 14.56 6.00
N ALA A 142 -23.78 15.82 6.38
CA ALA A 142 -24.53 16.24 7.56
C ALA A 142 -25.38 17.47 7.24
N LEU A 143 -26.48 17.65 7.96
CA LEU A 143 -27.25 18.89 7.93
C LEU A 143 -26.87 19.74 9.14
N ALA A 144 -26.45 20.98 8.90
CA ALA A 144 -26.14 21.94 9.96
C ALA A 144 -26.51 23.36 9.51
N GLY A 145 -27.26 24.09 10.33
CA GLY A 145 -27.64 25.48 10.05
C GLY A 145 -28.37 25.68 8.71
N GLY A 146 -29.20 24.70 8.29
CA GLY A 146 -29.92 24.75 7.01
C GLY A 146 -29.05 24.47 5.78
N LYS A 147 -27.79 24.08 5.96
CA LYS A 147 -26.86 23.72 4.89
C LYS A 147 -26.55 22.23 4.88
N LEU A 148 -26.24 21.71 3.69
CA LEU A 148 -25.60 20.41 3.53
C LEU A 148 -24.09 20.60 3.72
N VAL A 149 -23.54 20.01 4.78
CA VAL A 149 -22.12 19.97 5.06
C VAL A 149 -21.55 18.68 4.50
N LEU A 150 -20.68 18.81 3.51
CA LEU A 150 -19.97 17.69 2.90
C LEU A 150 -18.53 17.67 3.39
N THR A 151 -18.10 16.54 3.96
CA THR A 151 -16.71 16.30 4.34
C THR A 151 -16.19 15.09 3.59
N TRP A 152 -14.95 15.19 3.12
CA TRP A 152 -14.24 14.07 2.54
C TRP A 152 -12.78 14.06 2.99
N ASP A 153 -12.22 12.86 3.00
CA ASP A 153 -10.81 12.62 3.29
C ASP A 153 -9.98 12.78 2.01
N GLY A 154 -8.72 13.22 2.16
CA GLY A 154 -7.77 13.36 1.06
C GLY A 154 -7.93 14.66 0.25
N SER A 155 -7.31 14.68 -0.94
CA SER A 155 -7.25 15.85 -1.83
C SER A 155 -8.25 15.80 -2.99
N GLY A 156 -9.31 14.99 -2.86
CA GLY A 156 -10.28 14.80 -3.94
C GLY A 156 -11.06 16.07 -4.29
N THR A 157 -11.51 16.17 -5.54
CA THR A 157 -12.29 17.29 -6.06
C THR A 157 -13.78 17.00 -5.89
N LEU A 158 -14.51 17.90 -5.24
CA LEU A 158 -15.96 17.81 -5.17
C LEU A 158 -16.59 18.13 -6.53
N GLU A 159 -17.41 17.22 -7.03
CA GLU A 159 -18.23 17.41 -8.23
C GLU A 159 -19.71 17.37 -7.88
N SER A 160 -20.53 18.06 -8.66
CA SER A 160 -22.00 18.06 -8.53
C SER A 160 -22.70 17.84 -9.87
N ALA A 161 -23.91 17.30 -9.79
CA ALA A 161 -24.78 17.11 -10.95
C ALA A 161 -26.26 17.31 -10.57
N ALA A 162 -27.06 17.80 -11.51
CA ALA A 162 -28.51 17.87 -11.34
C ALA A 162 -29.15 16.47 -11.41
N GLU A 163 -28.63 15.58 -12.27
CA GLU A 163 -29.12 14.21 -12.43
C GLU A 163 -28.04 13.20 -12.06
N LEU A 164 -28.42 12.01 -11.58
CA LEU A 164 -27.47 10.96 -11.20
C LEU A 164 -26.55 10.54 -12.36
N ALA A 165 -27.09 10.56 -13.58
CA ALA A 165 -26.35 10.26 -14.81
C ALA A 165 -25.37 11.39 -15.22
N GLY A 166 -25.41 12.55 -14.57
CA GLY A 166 -24.66 13.74 -14.94
C GLY A 166 -25.45 14.71 -15.84
N PRO A 167 -24.77 15.70 -16.45
CA PRO A 167 -23.33 15.92 -16.45
C PRO A 167 -22.80 16.29 -15.07
N TRP A 168 -21.61 15.80 -14.75
CA TRP A 168 -20.89 16.09 -13.51
C TRP A 168 -19.92 17.25 -13.74
N THR A 169 -19.97 18.26 -12.88
CA THR A 169 -19.10 19.43 -12.95
C THR A 169 -18.42 19.68 -11.62
N SER A 170 -17.16 20.12 -11.66
CA SER A 170 -16.40 20.46 -10.45
C SER A 170 -17.01 21.66 -9.75
N VAL A 171 -17.12 21.58 -8.42
CA VAL A 171 -17.56 22.67 -7.57
C VAL A 171 -16.36 23.57 -7.29
N THR A 172 -16.26 24.67 -8.04
CA THR A 172 -15.11 25.59 -7.98
C THR A 172 -14.87 26.11 -6.56
N GLY A 173 -13.63 25.95 -6.07
CA GLY A 173 -13.20 26.44 -4.76
C GLY A 173 -13.70 25.61 -3.57
N ALA A 174 -14.32 24.45 -3.79
CA ALA A 174 -14.73 23.58 -2.71
C ALA A 174 -13.52 22.97 -1.99
N THR A 175 -13.48 23.12 -0.67
CA THR A 175 -12.55 22.44 0.24
C THR A 175 -13.35 21.65 1.27
N SER A 176 -12.78 20.59 1.83
CA SER A 176 -13.41 19.81 2.90
C SER A 176 -13.17 20.51 4.25
N PRO A 177 -14.22 20.86 5.04
CA PRO A 177 -15.67 20.73 4.78
C PRO A 177 -16.25 21.76 3.81
N ALA A 178 -17.09 21.32 2.87
CA ALA A 178 -17.84 22.20 1.98
C ALA A 178 -19.25 22.45 2.52
N ASN A 179 -19.65 23.72 2.56
CA ASN A 179 -20.98 24.15 2.98
C ASN A 179 -21.83 24.47 1.77
N ILE A 180 -22.78 23.59 1.45
CA ILE A 180 -23.67 23.73 0.30
C ILE A 180 -25.02 24.25 0.77
N THR A 181 -25.47 25.36 0.17
CA THR A 181 -26.85 25.84 0.34
C THR A 181 -27.74 25.11 -0.67
N PRO A 182 -28.76 24.34 -0.23
CA PRO A 182 -29.71 23.75 -1.16
C PRO A 182 -30.46 24.85 -1.94
N ASP A 183 -30.49 24.74 -3.26
CA ASP A 183 -31.04 25.73 -4.19
C ASP A 183 -32.08 25.14 -5.17
N GLY A 184 -32.45 23.86 -5.00
CA GLY A 184 -33.36 23.14 -5.88
C GLY A 184 -33.96 21.89 -5.22
N ALA A 185 -34.78 21.15 -5.98
CA ALA A 185 -35.46 19.94 -5.48
C ALA A 185 -34.47 18.81 -5.17
N HIS A 186 -33.43 18.65 -5.97
CA HIS A 186 -32.36 17.68 -5.76
C HIS A 186 -31.04 18.12 -6.39
N ARG A 187 -29.94 17.58 -5.87
CA ARG A 187 -28.58 17.67 -6.45
C ARG A 187 -27.75 16.49 -5.94
N PHE A 188 -26.91 15.93 -6.79
CA PHE A 188 -26.02 14.83 -6.46
C PHE A 188 -24.58 15.32 -6.32
N PHE A 189 -23.81 14.66 -5.44
CA PHE A 189 -22.43 15.01 -5.15
C PHE A 189 -21.56 13.76 -5.15
N ARG A 190 -20.31 13.90 -5.61
CA ARG A 190 -19.27 12.87 -5.53
C ARG A 190 -17.91 13.53 -5.33
N VAL A 191 -16.93 12.72 -4.94
CA VAL A 191 -15.53 13.13 -4.88
C VAL A 191 -14.75 12.33 -5.92
N LYS A 192 -13.93 13.03 -6.69
CA LYS A 192 -13.06 12.46 -7.73
C LYS A 192 -11.59 12.64 -7.37
#